data_AF-A0A955ZK08-F1
#
_entry.id   AF-A0A955ZK08-F1
#
_cell.length_a   1.000
_cell.length_b   1.000
_cell.length_c   1.000
_cell.angle_alpha   90.00
_cell.angle_beta   90.00
_cell.angle_gamma   90.00
#
_symmetry.space_group_name_H-M   'P 1'
#
loop_
_entity.id
_entity.type
_entity.pdbx_description
1 polymer ?
#
loop_
_entity_poly.entity_id
_entity_poly.type
_entity_poly.pdbx_seq_one_letter_code
_entity_poly.pdbx_strand_id
1 'polypeptide(L)'
;MRTTHRCPKCDYRQVLHIPRLVDLVAMPLGSELPAVRELARVENPGKGKARVIRMGVLEAYVCASCGFTELYTQNPEHIVVDGNVVRRL
;
A
#
# COMPACT_ATOMS: atom_id res chain seq x y z
N MET A 1 -8.29 7.21 -12.20
CA MET A 1 -7.14 6.92 -13.09
C MET A 1 -7.03 5.43 -13.45
N ARG A 2 -7.21 4.49 -12.51
CA ARG A 2 -7.07 3.03 -12.76
C ARG A 2 -7.88 2.49 -13.95
N THR A 3 -9.12 2.91 -14.11
CA THR A 3 -10.03 2.43 -15.17
C THR A 3 -10.04 3.36 -16.38
N THR A 4 -10.00 4.67 -16.15
CA THR A 4 -10.19 5.69 -17.18
C THR A 4 -8.90 6.15 -17.84
N HIS A 5 -7.73 5.84 -17.24
CA HIS A 5 -6.43 6.44 -17.60
C HIS A 5 -6.44 7.97 -17.66
N ARG A 6 -7.35 8.61 -16.90
CA ARG A 6 -7.49 10.07 -16.81
C ARG A 6 -7.36 10.54 -15.38
N CYS A 7 -6.60 11.63 -15.20
CA CYS A 7 -6.45 12.29 -13.91
C CYS A 7 -7.74 13.04 -13.54
N PRO A 8 -8.38 12.78 -12.38
CA PRO A 8 -9.59 13.51 -11.99
C PRO A 8 -9.32 14.96 -11.58
N LYS A 9 -8.05 15.33 -11.35
CA LYS A 9 -7.65 16.68 -10.95
C LYS A 9 -7.41 17.62 -12.14
N CYS A 10 -6.81 17.13 -13.23
CA CYS A 10 -6.43 17.97 -14.38
C CYS A 10 -6.84 17.41 -15.76
N ASP A 11 -7.61 16.32 -15.81
CA ASP A 11 -8.05 15.58 -17.02
C ASP A 11 -6.90 15.07 -17.93
N TYR A 12 -5.65 15.15 -17.48
CA TYR A 12 -4.50 14.64 -18.22
C TYR A 12 -4.55 13.12 -18.38
N ARG A 13 -4.11 12.63 -19.54
CA ARG A 13 -4.31 11.22 -19.98
C ARG A 13 -3.11 10.30 -19.82
N GLN A 14 -1.96 10.82 -19.40
CA GLN A 14 -0.80 9.97 -19.07
C GLN A 14 -0.77 9.73 -17.57
N VAL A 15 -0.92 8.46 -17.23
CA VAL A 15 -0.92 7.94 -15.86
C VAL A 15 0.17 6.89 -15.77
N LEU A 16 1.02 7.01 -14.75
CA LEU A 16 2.03 6.03 -14.40
C LEU A 16 1.40 5.01 -13.45
N HIS A 17 1.46 3.73 -13.79
CA HIS A 17 1.08 2.64 -12.89
C HIS A 17 2.30 2.16 -12.12
N ILE A 18 2.21 2.21 -10.80
CA ILE A 18 3.22 1.68 -9.89
C ILE A 18 2.61 0.42 -9.27
N PRO A 19 2.96 -0.78 -9.78
CA PRO A 19 2.27 -2.02 -9.41
C PRO A 19 2.51 -2.43 -7.95
N ARG A 20 3.57 -1.91 -7.32
CA ARG A 20 3.92 -2.18 -5.94
C ARG A 20 4.64 -0.97 -5.34
N LEU A 21 4.06 -0.34 -4.32
CA LEU A 21 4.74 0.68 -3.53
C LEU A 21 5.64 0.02 -2.48
N VAL A 22 6.87 0.48 -2.33
CA VAL A 22 7.85 -0.03 -1.37
C VAL A 22 8.03 1.00 -0.23
N ASP A 23 7.94 0.61 1.05
CA ASP A 23 8.20 1.49 2.20
C ASP A 23 9.52 1.07 2.80
N LEU A 24 10.58 1.84 2.57
CA LEU A 24 11.83 1.63 3.27
C LEU A 24 11.64 2.06 4.73
N VAL A 25 11.16 1.16 5.57
CA VAL A 25 11.43 1.26 7.00
C VAL A 25 12.91 0.95 7.15
N ALA A 26 13.72 2.00 7.36
CA ALA A 26 15.14 1.87 7.62
C ALA A 26 15.34 0.95 8.83
N MET A 27 15.58 -0.34 8.57
CA MET A 27 16.06 -1.27 9.57
C MET A 27 17.60 -1.20 9.61
N PRO A 28 18.22 -1.49 10.77
CA PRO A 28 19.66 -1.43 10.92
C PRO A 28 20.37 -2.29 9.85
N LEU A 29 21.54 -1.84 9.40
CA LEU A 29 22.40 -2.53 8.43
C LEU A 29 22.46 -4.04 8.72
N GLY A 30 21.93 -4.86 7.80
CA GLY A 30 22.07 -6.32 7.84
C GLY A 30 20.87 -7.16 7.39
N SER A 31 19.69 -6.58 7.11
CA SER A 31 18.52 -7.33 6.65
C SER A 31 18.19 -7.06 5.18
N GLU A 32 18.48 -8.02 4.30
CA GLU A 32 18.29 -7.97 2.84
C GLU A 32 16.85 -8.21 2.36
N LEU A 33 15.84 -7.52 2.93
CA LEU A 33 14.49 -7.60 2.37
C LEU A 33 13.89 -6.22 2.18
N PRO A 34 13.51 -5.83 0.94
CA PRO A 34 12.86 -4.56 0.69
C PRO A 34 11.50 -4.56 1.39
N ALA A 35 11.35 -3.70 2.39
CA ALA A 35 10.10 -3.48 3.09
C ALA A 35 9.11 -2.79 2.14
N VAL A 36 7.92 -3.34 1.98
CA VAL A 36 6.94 -2.89 0.98
C VAL A 36 5.91 -1.99 1.69
N ARG A 37 5.36 -0.96 1.03
CA ARG A 37 4.23 -0.18 1.56
C ARG A 37 3.03 -1.08 1.57
N GLU A 38 2.87 -1.71 2.70
CA GLU A 38 1.83 -2.68 2.97
C GLU A 38 0.95 -2.12 4.09
N LEU A 39 -0.34 -2.41 4.02
CA LEU A 39 -1.12 -2.37 5.24
C LEU A 39 -0.45 -3.35 6.20
N ALA A 40 -0.13 -2.93 7.41
CA ALA A 40 0.55 -3.77 8.36
C ALA A 40 -0.17 -3.72 9.70
N ARG A 41 -0.39 -4.88 10.31
CA ARG A 41 -0.87 -5.00 11.68
C ARG A 41 0.34 -5.24 12.58
N VAL A 42 0.52 -4.36 13.56
CA VAL A 42 1.49 -4.59 14.63
C VAL A 42 0.80 -5.40 15.73
N GLU A 43 1.29 -6.60 15.99
CA GLU A 43 0.86 -7.41 17.11
C GLU A 43 1.80 -7.24 18.30
N ASN A 44 1.22 -7.27 19.51
CA ASN A 44 1.92 -7.08 20.77
C ASN A 44 2.72 -5.75 20.85
N PRO A 45 2.11 -4.59 20.57
CA PRO A 45 2.79 -3.32 20.77
C PRO A 45 3.26 -3.20 22.23
N GLY A 46 4.55 -2.91 22.43
CA GLY A 46 5.13 -2.71 23.77
C GLY A 46 5.68 -3.97 24.47
N LYS A 47 5.65 -5.15 23.84
CA LYS A 47 6.38 -6.34 24.33
C LYS A 47 7.66 -6.54 23.53
N GLY A 48 8.72 -7.11 24.14
CA GLY A 48 10.10 -7.15 23.61
C GLY A 48 10.32 -7.80 22.23
N LYS A 49 9.28 -8.34 21.59
CA LYS A 49 9.27 -8.73 20.17
C LYS A 49 7.91 -8.38 19.55
N ALA A 50 7.76 -7.15 19.07
CA ALA A 50 6.61 -6.77 18.24
C ALA A 50 6.65 -7.57 16.94
N ARG A 51 5.51 -8.14 16.53
CA ARG A 51 5.38 -8.88 15.27
C ARG A 51 4.62 -8.03 14.27
N VAL A 52 5.24 -7.73 13.13
CA VAL A 52 4.59 -7.01 12.02
C VAL A 52 4.02 -8.05 11.07
N ILE A 53 2.70 -8.10 10.93
CA ILE A 53 2.03 -8.93 9.93
C ILE A 53 1.64 -8.05 8.74
N ARG A 54 2.11 -8.46 7.56
CA ARG A 54 1.82 -7.84 6.27
C ARG A 54 0.37 -8.16 5.87
N MET A 55 -0.43 -7.14 5.62
CA MET A 55 -1.91 -7.19 5.49
C MET A 55 -2.41 -6.61 4.16
N GLY A 56 -1.57 -6.49 3.13
CA GLY A 56 -1.98 -6.13 1.77
C GLY A 56 -0.96 -5.25 1.06
N VAL A 57 -0.82 -5.40 -0.26
CA VAL A 57 0.12 -4.63 -1.09
C VAL A 57 -0.59 -3.40 -1.65
N LEU A 58 0.04 -2.22 -1.56
CA LEU A 58 -0.49 -1.03 -2.23
C LEU A 58 0.05 -0.91 -3.65
N GLU A 59 -0.86 -0.63 -4.59
CA GLU A 59 -0.53 -0.12 -5.92
C GLU A 59 -0.91 1.35 -6.03
N ALA A 60 -0.26 2.07 -6.93
CA ALA A 60 -0.55 3.47 -7.18
C ALA A 60 -0.73 3.78 -8.67
N TYR A 61 -1.57 4.77 -8.94
CA TYR A 61 -1.71 5.41 -10.23
C TYR A 61 -1.38 6.88 -10.06
N VAL A 62 -0.37 7.38 -10.76
CA VAL A 62 0.16 8.75 -10.60
C VAL A 62 0.00 9.52 -11.91
N CYS A 63 -0.60 10.70 -11.85
CA CYS A 63 -0.67 11.59 -13.01
C CYS A 63 0.71 12.16 -13.33
N ALA A 64 1.19 11.95 -14.57
CA ALA A 64 2.49 12.46 -15.01
C ALA A 64 2.57 14.00 -15.12
N SER A 65 1.43 14.69 -15.19
CA SER A 65 1.37 16.16 -15.29
C SER A 65 1.32 16.84 -13.92
N CYS A 66 0.35 16.48 -13.06
CA CYS A 66 0.09 17.21 -11.83
C CYS A 66 0.44 16.46 -10.53
N GLY A 67 0.97 15.23 -10.63
CA GLY A 67 1.37 14.40 -9.50
C GLY A 67 0.22 13.84 -8.65
N PHE A 68 -1.04 14.07 -9.03
CA PHE A 68 -2.18 13.49 -8.33
C PHE A 68 -2.06 11.96 -8.30
N THR A 69 -2.22 11.37 -7.12
CA THR A 69 -1.99 9.95 -6.86
C THR A 69 -3.25 9.28 -6.33
N GLU A 70 -3.69 8.21 -6.98
CA GLU A 70 -4.69 7.28 -6.44
C GLU A 70 -3.97 6.05 -5.89
N LEU A 71 -4.37 5.60 -4.70
CA LEU A 71 -3.83 4.41 -4.04
C LEU A 71 -4.91 3.34 -3.95
N TYR A 72 -4.53 2.10 -4.23
CA TYR A 72 -5.42 0.94 -4.13
C TYR A 72 -4.74 -0.17 -3.34
N THR A 73 -5.49 -0.81 -2.45
CA THR A 73 -5.04 -2.04 -1.80
C THR A 73 -5.34 -3.24 -2.68
N GLN A 74 -4.34 -4.06 -2.94
CA GLN A 74 -4.48 -5.38 -3.54
C GLN A 74 -4.90 -6.41 -2.46
N ASN A 75 -5.78 -7.34 -2.84
CA ASN A 75 -6.31 -8.40 -1.98
C ASN A 75 -6.91 -7.87 -0.65
N PRO A 76 -7.87 -6.92 -0.70
CA PRO A 76 -8.45 -6.32 0.51
C PRO A 76 -9.15 -7.34 1.44
N GLU A 77 -9.54 -8.51 0.93
CA GLU A 77 -10.07 -9.63 1.69
C GLU A 77 -9.08 -10.25 2.68
N HIS A 78 -7.79 -9.90 2.62
CA HIS A 78 -6.79 -10.35 3.61
C HIS A 78 -6.55 -9.32 4.71
N ILE A 79 -7.18 -8.15 4.63
CA ILE A 79 -7.07 -7.13 5.68
C ILE A 79 -7.88 -7.59 6.89
N VAL A 80 -7.22 -7.68 8.05
CA VAL A 80 -7.88 -7.93 9.34
C VAL A 80 -8.12 -6.60 10.05
N VAL A 81 -9.38 -6.27 10.31
CA VAL A 81 -9.84 -5.10 11.08
C VAL A 81 -10.49 -5.61 12.36
N ASP A 82 -9.99 -5.19 13.52
CA ASP A 82 -10.53 -5.57 14.84
C ASP A 82 -10.70 -7.09 15.04
N GLY A 83 -9.77 -7.87 14.49
CA GLY A 83 -9.80 -9.33 14.57
C GLY A 83 -10.77 -10.00 13.59
N ASN A 84 -11.49 -9.24 12.78
CA ASN A 84 -12.37 -9.74 11.73
C ASN A 84 -11.76 -9.49 10.34
N VAL A 85 -11.96 -10.45 9.45
CA VAL A 85 -11.58 -10.29 8.03
C VAL A 85 -12.62 -9.39 7.35
N VAL A 86 -12.17 -8.42 6.57
CA VAL A 86 -13.07 -7.55 5.78
C VAL A 86 -13.87 -8.41 4.79
N ARG A 87 -15.21 -8.28 4.80
CA ARG A 87 -16.11 -8.98 3.88
C ARG A 87 -16.75 -8.01 2.91
N ARG A 88 -17.05 -8.47 1.69
CA ARG A 88 -17.93 -7.73 0.76
C ARG A 88 -19.33 -7.64 1.38
N LEU A 89 -19.95 -6.46 1.27
CA LEU A 89 -21.38 -6.24 1.47
C LEU A 89 -22.15 -6.64 0.21
#